data_AF-A0A924D062-F1
#
_entry.id   AF-A0A924D062-F1
#
_cell.length_a   1.000
_cell.length_b   1.000
_cell.length_c   1.000
_cell.angle_alpha   90.00
_cell.angle_beta   90.00
_cell.angle_gamma   90.00
#
_symmetry.space_group_name_H-M   'P 1'
#
loop_
_entity.id
_entity.type
_entity.pdbx_description
1 polymer ?
#
loop_
_entity_poly.entity_id
_entity_poly.type
_entity_poly.pdbx_seq_one_letter_code
_entity_poly.pdbx_strand_id
1 'polypeptide(L)'
;MPITAAQIESNGWVLRLTLTGALSSPNTDFSAYTFDMNGVPRLTLTTSHPGFVKSGGTAVGGTRTRSIIGLKPLRNPANPIASGTLAAPTIDETDLGGGQVRVRIALAEMVYSGDTGLSLAVLGNWRAGEGAATGISVTNSSTIGAPLPIMRWVLPPYEVATGSFRLSLIVGSHHPIGFDPVAGVKFTVTDGTTTKTVWATALGDDNTYGDNLRCHTVLIDPATATALTAGLLRCDAEVYPYLGAMRSTDPAGTRIVATLADDGLSAAAEAPFVIGYDPAGTRYSNVYAFIDPVNGTNIPATGMIATTRTAAKAIAPASRPRNVMTAQHACRLLNRSFTNRLGTSYGSAGNTDGLVCTLAAGTHTDALGNTNGTLSASARTSEIPLTIEGDPTNSNPRANCILQTRAVGGQTNNAVQRLRLRNLTLEQGEASLMACTNKWLDNVEIRAKSGFILVNSAPIGGNVLNIASANWWVTRSKIWRSSWSLAYLSAGPAPG
;
A
#
# COMPACT_ATOMS: atom_id res chain seq x y z
N MET A 1 -6.09 -36.60 -38.39
CA MET A 1 -7.15 -36.46 -37.38
C MET A 1 -7.60 -35.00 -37.29
N PRO A 2 -8.47 -34.54 -38.20
CA PRO A 2 -9.08 -33.21 -38.12
C PRO A 2 -9.65 -32.87 -36.75
N ILE A 3 -9.40 -31.64 -36.29
CA ILE A 3 -10.02 -31.06 -35.08
C ILE A 3 -11.48 -30.75 -35.40
N THR A 4 -12.42 -31.34 -34.66
CA THR A 4 -13.87 -31.13 -34.83
C THR A 4 -14.47 -30.22 -33.78
N ALA A 5 -13.82 -30.09 -32.61
CA ALA A 5 -14.21 -29.15 -31.58
C ALA A 5 -13.00 -28.73 -30.75
N ALA A 6 -13.05 -27.51 -30.21
CA ALA A 6 -12.06 -26.98 -29.30
C ALA A 6 -12.76 -26.22 -28.17
N GLN A 7 -12.28 -26.41 -26.93
CA GLN A 7 -12.90 -25.82 -25.75
C GLN A 7 -11.84 -25.49 -24.70
N ILE A 8 -11.97 -24.34 -24.06
CA ILE A 8 -11.24 -24.00 -22.83
C ILE A 8 -11.97 -24.58 -21.64
N GLU A 9 -11.26 -25.30 -20.79
CA GLU A 9 -11.84 -25.87 -19.57
C GLU A 9 -12.04 -24.81 -18.47
N SER A 10 -12.82 -25.16 -17.44
CA SER A 10 -13.17 -24.24 -16.34
C SER A 10 -11.99 -23.64 -15.60
N ASN A 11 -10.85 -24.35 -15.57
CA ASN A 11 -9.62 -23.86 -14.96
C ASN A 11 -8.90 -22.78 -15.79
N GLY A 12 -9.33 -22.51 -17.03
CA GLY A 12 -8.80 -21.45 -17.89
C GLY A 12 -7.43 -21.72 -18.52
N TRP A 13 -6.67 -22.71 -18.08
CA TRP A 13 -5.31 -22.98 -18.57
C TRP A 13 -5.21 -24.25 -19.43
N VAL A 14 -6.31 -24.96 -19.63
CA VAL A 14 -6.36 -26.19 -20.44
C VAL A 14 -7.23 -25.98 -21.67
N LEU A 15 -6.65 -26.24 -22.84
CA LEU A 15 -7.35 -26.35 -24.12
C LEU A 15 -7.65 -27.82 -24.39
N ARG A 16 -8.93 -28.15 -24.49
CA ARG A 16 -9.45 -29.45 -24.87
C ARG A 16 -9.73 -29.45 -26.38
N LEU A 17 -9.17 -30.42 -27.09
CA LEU A 17 -9.43 -30.65 -28.51
C LEU A 17 -10.16 -31.98 -28.69
N THR A 18 -11.18 -32.00 -29.55
CA THR A 18 -11.81 -33.22 -30.05
C THR A 18 -11.34 -33.43 -31.48
N LEU A 19 -10.84 -34.62 -31.77
CA LEU A 19 -10.25 -35.03 -33.04
C LEU A 19 -11.06 -36.19 -33.63
N THR A 20 -11.13 -36.29 -34.96
CA THR A 20 -11.58 -37.52 -35.63
C THR A 20 -10.47 -38.57 -35.65
N GLY A 21 -10.75 -39.78 -35.19
CA GLY A 21 -9.81 -40.89 -35.18
C GLY A 21 -10.14 -41.91 -34.09
N ALA A 22 -9.40 -43.03 -34.09
CA ALA A 22 -9.44 -44.01 -33.01
C ALA A 22 -8.19 -43.87 -32.16
N LEU A 23 -8.34 -44.07 -30.85
CA LEU A 23 -7.24 -44.09 -29.90
C LEU A 23 -6.56 -45.46 -29.95
N SER A 24 -5.25 -45.51 -30.24
CA SER A 24 -4.43 -46.68 -29.95
C SER A 24 -4.09 -46.67 -28.46
N SER A 25 -4.99 -47.20 -27.63
CA SER A 25 -4.81 -47.22 -26.18
C SER A 25 -3.72 -48.23 -25.74
N PRO A 26 -2.84 -47.88 -24.77
CA PRO A 26 -2.58 -46.54 -24.23
C PRO A 26 -1.57 -45.76 -25.08
N ASN A 27 -1.86 -44.48 -25.38
CA ASN A 27 -0.91 -43.62 -26.06
C ASN A 27 0.15 -43.10 -25.08
N THR A 28 1.36 -43.64 -25.22
CA THR A 28 2.54 -43.28 -24.41
C THR A 28 3.53 -42.41 -25.19
N ASP A 29 3.27 -42.15 -26.48
CA ASP A 29 4.20 -41.44 -27.35
C ASP A 29 3.98 -39.92 -27.30
N PHE A 30 4.59 -39.28 -26.29
CA PHE A 30 4.63 -37.81 -26.21
C PHE A 30 5.39 -37.18 -27.39
N SER A 31 6.30 -37.91 -28.05
CA SER A 31 7.08 -37.40 -29.17
C SER A 31 6.23 -37.20 -30.44
N ALA A 32 5.05 -37.84 -30.49
CA ALA A 32 4.05 -37.57 -31.50
C ALA A 32 3.53 -36.13 -31.47
N TYR A 33 3.76 -35.35 -30.41
CA TYR A 33 3.40 -33.94 -30.32
C TYR A 33 4.64 -33.06 -30.35
N THR A 34 4.77 -32.24 -31.40
CA THR A 34 6.00 -31.48 -31.67
C THR A 34 6.02 -30.11 -30.99
N PHE A 35 5.48 -30.02 -29.78
CA PHE A 35 5.50 -28.78 -29.02
C PHE A 35 6.92 -28.47 -28.55
N ASP A 36 7.40 -27.29 -28.93
CA ASP A 36 8.67 -26.74 -28.46
C ASP A 36 8.41 -25.36 -27.86
N MET A 37 8.72 -25.19 -26.58
CA MET A 37 8.55 -23.92 -25.86
C MET A 37 9.52 -22.84 -26.34
N ASN A 38 10.65 -23.24 -26.92
CA ASN A 38 11.67 -22.33 -27.46
C ASN A 38 11.61 -22.24 -28.99
N GLY A 39 10.81 -23.10 -29.63
CA GLY A 39 10.65 -23.19 -31.08
C GLY A 39 9.45 -22.41 -31.60
N VAL A 40 9.03 -22.72 -32.82
CA VAL A 40 7.85 -22.11 -33.42
C VAL A 40 6.58 -22.65 -32.74
N PRO A 41 5.72 -21.79 -32.16
CA PRO A 41 4.47 -22.23 -31.54
C PRO A 41 3.60 -23.02 -32.52
N ARG A 42 3.32 -24.28 -32.19
CA ARG A 42 2.52 -25.19 -33.03
C ARG A 42 1.01 -24.99 -32.86
N LEU A 43 0.59 -24.44 -31.73
CA LEU A 43 -0.79 -24.12 -31.39
C LEU A 43 -0.83 -22.71 -30.81
N THR A 44 -1.57 -21.83 -31.47
CA THR A 44 -1.75 -20.44 -31.06
C THR A 44 -3.24 -20.15 -30.96
N LEU A 45 -3.66 -19.76 -29.76
CA LEU A 45 -5.01 -19.33 -29.45
C LEU A 45 -5.05 -17.81 -29.38
N THR A 46 -5.76 -17.19 -30.32
CA THR A 46 -6.05 -15.76 -30.26
C THR A 46 -7.31 -15.53 -29.44
N THR A 47 -7.28 -14.57 -28.54
CA THR A 47 -8.44 -14.20 -27.71
C THR A 47 -8.49 -12.70 -27.45
N SER A 48 -9.68 -12.16 -27.16
CA SER A 48 -9.91 -10.76 -26.86
C SER A 48 -10.58 -10.61 -25.49
N HIS A 49 -9.98 -9.80 -24.63
CA HIS A 49 -10.51 -9.51 -23.29
C HIS A 49 -10.83 -8.01 -23.14
N PRO A 50 -11.94 -7.65 -22.49
CA PRO A 50 -12.19 -6.26 -22.08
C PRO A 50 -11.09 -5.71 -21.16
N GLY A 51 -10.76 -4.44 -21.31
CA GLY A 51 -9.79 -3.76 -20.47
C GLY A 51 -9.81 -2.27 -20.73
N PHE A 52 -8.67 -1.62 -20.57
CA PHE A 52 -8.54 -0.18 -20.80
C PHE A 52 -7.38 0.15 -21.73
N VAL A 53 -7.53 1.24 -22.48
CA VAL A 53 -6.50 1.79 -23.37
C VAL A 53 -6.33 3.27 -23.10
N LYS A 54 -5.16 3.81 -23.46
CA LYS A 54 -4.86 5.23 -23.30
C LYS A 54 -5.49 6.02 -24.44
N SER A 55 -6.29 7.03 -24.11
CA SER A 55 -6.86 7.96 -25.09
C SER A 55 -7.11 9.33 -24.48
N GLY A 56 -6.70 10.39 -25.17
CA GLY A 56 -6.96 11.77 -24.75
C GLY A 56 -6.43 12.13 -23.36
N GLY A 57 -5.34 11.50 -22.90
CA GLY A 57 -4.78 11.71 -21.55
C GLY A 57 -5.50 10.95 -20.43
N THR A 58 -6.45 10.07 -20.76
CA THR A 58 -7.22 9.26 -19.80
C THR A 58 -7.18 7.77 -20.16
N ALA A 59 -7.64 6.91 -19.26
CA ALA A 59 -7.92 5.51 -19.58
C ALA A 59 -9.40 5.38 -19.99
N VAL A 60 -9.64 4.77 -21.16
CA VAL A 60 -11.00 4.52 -21.69
C VAL A 60 -11.20 3.03 -21.92
N GLY A 61 -12.46 2.58 -21.92
CA GLY A 61 -12.80 1.18 -22.19
C GLY A 61 -12.25 0.73 -23.54
N GLY A 62 -11.66 -0.45 -23.57
CA GLY A 62 -11.04 -1.02 -24.75
C GLY A 62 -11.04 -2.54 -24.72
N THR A 63 -10.46 -3.13 -25.74
CA THR A 63 -10.27 -4.58 -25.83
C THR A 63 -8.82 -4.87 -26.10
N ARG A 64 -8.26 -5.84 -25.39
CA ARG A 64 -6.90 -6.31 -25.60
C ARG A 64 -6.95 -7.70 -26.21
N THR A 65 -6.34 -7.82 -27.39
CA THR A 65 -6.09 -9.12 -28.00
C THR A 65 -4.82 -9.74 -27.43
N ARG A 66 -4.89 -11.03 -27.11
CA ARG A 66 -3.79 -11.87 -26.63
C ARG A 66 -3.58 -13.05 -27.57
N SER A 67 -2.34 -13.50 -27.64
CA SER A 67 -1.93 -14.70 -28.36
C SER A 67 -1.36 -15.68 -27.34
N ILE A 68 -2.09 -16.75 -27.06
CA ILE A 68 -1.78 -17.74 -26.03
C ILE A 68 -1.27 -19.01 -26.71
N ILE A 69 -0.12 -19.51 -26.27
CA ILE A 69 0.54 -20.66 -26.89
C ILE A 69 0.15 -21.96 -26.17
N GLY A 70 -0.12 -23.02 -26.93
CA GLY A 70 -0.20 -24.39 -26.42
C GLY A 70 1.20 -24.95 -26.15
N LEU A 71 1.44 -25.41 -24.93
CA LEU A 71 2.77 -25.82 -24.45
C LEU A 71 3.06 -27.31 -24.62
N LYS A 72 2.11 -28.17 -24.26
CA LYS A 72 2.28 -29.65 -24.27
C LYS A 72 0.96 -30.36 -24.03
N PRO A 73 0.82 -31.63 -24.44
CA PRO A 73 -0.31 -32.43 -24.02
C PRO A 73 -0.21 -32.75 -22.52
N LEU A 74 -1.35 -32.83 -21.84
CA LEU A 74 -1.41 -33.19 -20.42
C LEU A 74 -1.14 -34.68 -20.23
N ARG A 75 -0.59 -35.03 -19.06
CA ARG A 75 -0.40 -36.40 -18.62
C ARG A 75 -1.57 -36.80 -17.72
N ASN A 76 -2.03 -38.05 -17.82
CA ASN A 76 -2.89 -38.62 -16.80
C ASN A 76 -2.22 -38.58 -15.40
N PRO A 77 -3.02 -38.48 -14.32
CA PRO A 77 -2.49 -38.56 -12.96
C PRO A 77 -1.59 -39.79 -12.78
N ALA A 78 -0.50 -39.62 -12.01
CA ALA A 78 0.40 -40.73 -11.72
C ALA A 78 -0.37 -41.81 -10.94
N ASN A 79 -0.49 -42.99 -11.51
CA ASN A 79 -1.19 -44.11 -10.89
C ASN A 79 -0.17 -45.14 -10.37
N PRO A 80 -0.12 -45.42 -9.07
CA PRO A 80 0.67 -46.53 -8.55
C PRO A 80 0.08 -47.86 -9.01
N ILE A 81 0.92 -48.77 -9.50
CA ILE A 81 0.53 -50.13 -9.86
C ILE A 81 0.84 -51.10 -8.70
N ALA A 82 0.27 -52.31 -8.75
CA ALA A 82 0.32 -53.30 -7.67
C ALA A 82 1.73 -53.66 -7.16
N SER A 83 2.77 -53.41 -7.97
CA SER A 83 4.18 -53.57 -7.59
C SER A 83 4.76 -52.43 -6.75
N GLY A 84 3.98 -51.41 -6.38
CA GLY A 84 4.45 -50.23 -5.66
C GLY A 84 5.26 -49.24 -6.51
N THR A 85 5.32 -49.45 -7.83
CA THR A 85 5.94 -48.54 -8.80
C THR A 85 4.89 -47.67 -9.48
N LEU A 86 5.31 -46.55 -10.08
CA LEU A 86 4.42 -45.69 -10.87
C LEU A 86 4.24 -46.26 -12.27
N ALA A 87 3.00 -46.25 -12.78
CA ALA A 87 2.73 -46.54 -14.18
C ALA A 87 3.47 -45.57 -15.11
N ALA A 88 3.82 -46.05 -16.31
CA ALA A 88 4.37 -45.22 -17.36
C ALA A 88 3.46 -43.99 -17.61
N PRO A 89 4.04 -42.80 -17.88
CA PRO A 89 3.24 -41.64 -18.24
C PRO A 89 2.43 -41.94 -19.49
N THR A 90 1.11 -41.73 -19.41
CA THR A 90 0.22 -41.75 -20.56
C THR A 90 -0.32 -40.35 -20.79
N ILE A 91 -0.56 -40.03 -22.06
CA ILE A 91 -1.20 -38.77 -22.43
C ILE A 91 -2.66 -38.82 -21.96
N ASP A 92 -3.16 -37.70 -21.46
CA ASP A 92 -4.58 -37.49 -21.13
C ASP A 92 -5.38 -37.34 -22.44
N GLU A 93 -5.49 -38.48 -23.13
CA GLU A 93 -6.41 -38.68 -24.25
C GLU A 93 -7.57 -39.59 -23.80
N THR A 94 -8.79 -39.29 -24.27
CA THR A 94 -9.99 -40.09 -23.98
C THR A 94 -10.68 -40.48 -25.28
N ASP A 95 -10.98 -41.76 -25.45
CA ASP A 95 -11.82 -42.23 -26.55
C ASP A 95 -13.27 -41.87 -26.24
N LEU A 96 -13.89 -41.08 -27.12
CA LEU A 96 -15.29 -40.67 -26.98
C LEU A 96 -16.25 -41.63 -27.70
N GLY A 97 -15.72 -42.69 -28.33
CA GLY A 97 -16.47 -43.55 -29.24
C GLY A 97 -16.75 -42.88 -30.58
N GLY A 98 -17.33 -43.63 -31.52
CA GLY A 98 -17.71 -43.10 -32.83
C GLY A 98 -16.55 -42.55 -33.67
N GLY A 99 -15.32 -42.99 -33.40
CA GLY A 99 -14.12 -42.48 -34.06
C GLY A 99 -13.78 -41.05 -33.64
N GLN A 100 -13.94 -40.72 -32.36
CA GLN A 100 -13.50 -39.44 -31.81
C GLN A 100 -12.55 -39.61 -30.62
N VAL A 101 -11.51 -38.79 -30.59
CA VAL A 101 -10.53 -38.72 -29.50
C VAL A 101 -10.53 -37.32 -28.92
N ARG A 102 -10.54 -37.24 -27.59
CA ARG A 102 -10.28 -36.01 -26.86
C ARG A 102 -8.81 -35.97 -26.44
N VAL A 103 -8.14 -34.83 -26.60
CA VAL A 103 -6.82 -34.56 -26.03
C VAL A 103 -6.85 -33.24 -25.26
N ARG A 104 -6.13 -33.16 -24.15
CA ARG A 104 -5.98 -31.93 -23.34
C ARG A 104 -4.57 -31.36 -23.49
N ILE A 105 -4.49 -30.07 -23.77
CA ILE A 105 -3.25 -29.31 -24.01
C ILE A 105 -3.12 -28.21 -22.95
N ALA A 106 -1.96 -28.10 -22.31
CA ALA A 106 -1.64 -27.00 -21.41
C ALA A 106 -1.42 -25.71 -22.20
N LEU A 107 -1.95 -24.59 -21.71
CA LEU A 107 -1.70 -23.25 -22.24
C LEU A 107 -0.60 -22.53 -21.44
N ALA A 108 0.11 -21.62 -22.11
CA ALA A 108 1.14 -20.77 -21.52
C ALA A 108 0.56 -19.70 -20.57
N GLU A 109 -0.71 -19.36 -20.75
CA GLU A 109 -1.42 -18.34 -20.00
C GLU A 109 -2.87 -18.77 -19.79
N MET A 110 -3.52 -18.19 -18.77
CA MET A 110 -4.94 -18.39 -18.53
C MET A 110 -5.79 -17.63 -19.54
N VAL A 111 -6.76 -18.34 -20.10
CA VAL A 111 -7.99 -17.78 -20.66
C VAL A 111 -8.94 -17.49 -19.50
N TYR A 112 -9.45 -16.27 -19.45
CA TYR A 112 -10.36 -15.79 -18.43
C TYR A 112 -11.83 -15.96 -18.88
N SER A 113 -12.74 -15.97 -17.92
CA SER A 113 -14.18 -16.10 -18.19
C SER A 113 -14.75 -14.98 -19.08
N GLY A 114 -14.14 -13.78 -19.05
CA GLY A 114 -14.51 -12.64 -19.89
C GLY A 114 -13.89 -12.63 -21.29
N ASP A 115 -13.06 -13.60 -21.65
CA ASP A 115 -12.47 -13.71 -22.98
C ASP A 115 -13.52 -14.04 -24.05
N THR A 116 -13.42 -13.37 -25.19
CA THR A 116 -14.29 -13.51 -26.35
C THR A 116 -13.48 -13.66 -27.63
N GLY A 117 -14.14 -14.07 -28.73
CA GLY A 117 -13.50 -14.19 -30.05
C GLY A 117 -12.36 -15.21 -30.08
N LEU A 118 -12.45 -16.30 -29.31
CA LEU A 118 -11.40 -17.29 -29.23
C LEU A 118 -11.27 -18.05 -30.56
N SER A 119 -10.09 -17.97 -31.17
CA SER A 119 -9.79 -18.61 -32.45
C SER A 119 -8.45 -19.32 -32.39
N LEU A 120 -8.44 -20.60 -32.74
CA LEU A 120 -7.25 -21.45 -32.71
C LEU A 120 -6.65 -21.58 -34.12
N ALA A 121 -5.34 -21.40 -34.17
CA ALA A 121 -4.50 -21.74 -35.30
C ALA A 121 -3.53 -22.86 -34.89
N VAL A 122 -3.43 -23.89 -35.73
CA VAL A 122 -2.49 -25.01 -35.58
C VAL A 122 -1.61 -25.09 -36.80
N LEU A 123 -0.30 -25.22 -36.58
CA LEU A 123 0.65 -25.46 -37.66
C LEU A 123 0.70 -26.94 -38.02
N GLY A 124 1.12 -27.23 -39.25
CA GLY A 124 1.38 -28.60 -39.67
C GLY A 124 2.36 -29.31 -38.72
N ASN A 125 2.16 -30.61 -38.55
CA ASN A 125 2.89 -31.48 -37.64
C ASN A 125 2.76 -31.14 -36.15
N TRP A 126 1.79 -30.31 -35.72
CA TRP A 126 1.53 -30.09 -34.28
C TRP A 126 1.36 -31.42 -33.52
N ARG A 127 0.71 -32.39 -34.18
CA ARG A 127 0.80 -33.83 -33.96
C ARG A 127 1.35 -34.47 -35.23
N ALA A 128 2.17 -35.50 -35.12
CA ALA A 128 2.87 -36.13 -36.24
C ALA A 128 1.91 -36.51 -37.37
N GLY A 129 2.18 -36.01 -38.59
CA GLY A 129 1.37 -36.28 -39.78
C GLY A 129 0.11 -35.41 -39.91
N GLU A 130 -0.22 -34.56 -38.93
CA GLU A 130 -1.37 -33.67 -39.02
C GLU A 130 -1.10 -32.41 -39.86
N GLY A 131 -2.10 -31.99 -40.64
CA GLY A 131 -2.06 -30.76 -41.41
C GLY A 131 -2.23 -29.49 -40.56
N ALA A 132 -1.89 -28.34 -41.14
CA ALA A 132 -2.19 -27.05 -40.55
C ALA A 132 -3.71 -26.75 -40.65
N ALA A 133 -4.24 -26.00 -39.70
CA ALA A 133 -5.61 -25.49 -39.73
C ALA A 133 -5.71 -24.16 -38.98
N THR A 134 -6.60 -23.28 -39.40
CA THR A 134 -6.75 -21.93 -38.82
C THR A 134 -8.23 -21.58 -38.69
N GLY A 135 -8.55 -20.65 -37.80
CA GLY A 135 -9.92 -20.19 -37.63
C GLY A 135 -10.83 -21.19 -36.91
N ILE A 136 -10.24 -22.17 -36.20
CA ILE A 136 -11.01 -23.13 -35.42
C ILE A 136 -11.64 -22.38 -34.25
N SER A 137 -12.98 -22.33 -34.22
CA SER A 137 -13.72 -21.70 -33.13
C SER A 137 -13.49 -22.47 -31.83
N VAL A 138 -13.20 -21.75 -30.75
CA VAL A 138 -12.99 -22.35 -29.42
C VAL A 138 -14.07 -21.85 -28.47
N THR A 139 -14.78 -22.79 -27.84
CA THR A 139 -15.75 -22.44 -26.79
C THR A 139 -15.01 -22.08 -25.50
N ASN A 140 -15.28 -20.90 -24.94
CA ASN A 140 -14.74 -20.52 -23.63
C ASN A 140 -15.64 -21.08 -22.52
N SER A 141 -15.11 -21.98 -21.69
CA SER A 141 -15.80 -22.43 -20.47
C SER A 141 -15.00 -22.13 -19.20
N SER A 142 -13.99 -21.24 -19.29
CA SER A 142 -13.23 -20.77 -18.14
C SER A 142 -14.13 -20.08 -17.12
N THR A 143 -13.91 -20.36 -15.84
CA THR A 143 -14.56 -19.66 -14.72
C THR A 143 -13.60 -18.71 -14.01
N ILE A 144 -12.36 -18.58 -14.48
CA ILE A 144 -11.32 -17.78 -13.84
C ILE A 144 -11.49 -16.32 -14.25
N GLY A 145 -11.73 -15.42 -13.29
CA GLY A 145 -11.74 -13.99 -13.53
C GLY A 145 -10.32 -13.45 -13.80
N ALA A 146 -10.22 -12.41 -14.63
CA ALA A 146 -8.96 -11.71 -14.80
C ALA A 146 -8.47 -11.11 -13.47
N PRO A 147 -7.18 -11.24 -13.11
CA PRO A 147 -6.65 -10.68 -11.89
C PRO A 147 -6.82 -9.15 -11.83
N LEU A 148 -7.30 -8.65 -10.69
CA LEU A 148 -7.33 -7.22 -10.43
C LEU A 148 -5.90 -6.69 -10.23
N PRO A 149 -5.61 -5.44 -10.66
CA PRO A 149 -4.32 -4.82 -10.37
C PRO A 149 -4.13 -4.69 -8.86
N ILE A 150 -2.88 -4.65 -8.40
CA ILE A 150 -2.53 -4.34 -7.01
C ILE A 150 -2.02 -2.90 -6.94
N MET A 151 -2.24 -2.23 -5.82
CA MET A 151 -1.82 -0.83 -5.66
C MET A 151 -1.45 -0.53 -4.21
N ARG A 152 -0.65 0.52 -4.01
CA ARG A 152 -0.35 1.04 -2.67
C ARG A 152 0.08 2.50 -2.74
N TRP A 153 -0.42 3.30 -1.80
CA TRP A 153 0.05 4.67 -1.61
C TRP A 153 1.53 4.66 -1.21
N VAL A 154 2.32 5.46 -1.92
CA VAL A 154 3.76 5.65 -1.63
C VAL A 154 3.92 6.48 -0.37
N LEU A 155 3.16 7.56 -0.34
CA LEU A 155 3.19 8.50 0.75
C LEU A 155 2.29 7.99 1.89
N PRO A 156 2.64 8.35 3.12
CA PRO A 156 1.83 8.11 4.31
C PRO A 156 0.73 9.18 4.46
N PRO A 157 -0.45 8.80 4.97
CA PRO A 157 -1.59 9.70 5.06
C PRO A 157 -1.47 10.67 6.25
N TYR A 158 -2.39 11.64 6.27
CA TYR A 158 -2.57 12.66 7.30
C TYR A 158 -1.41 13.67 7.40
N GLU A 159 -0.72 13.97 6.30
CA GLU A 159 0.16 15.16 6.24
C GLU A 159 -0.66 16.46 6.09
N VAL A 160 -0.07 17.60 6.44
CA VAL A 160 -0.68 18.91 6.25
C VAL A 160 -0.24 19.49 4.91
N ALA A 161 -1.19 20.02 4.14
CA ALA A 161 -0.94 20.79 2.94
C ALA A 161 -1.55 22.19 3.06
N THR A 162 -0.75 23.22 2.78
CA THR A 162 -1.21 24.63 2.72
C THR A 162 -1.50 25.10 1.29
N GLY A 163 -1.34 24.23 0.30
CA GLY A 163 -1.51 24.52 -1.12
C GLY A 163 -1.57 23.24 -1.93
N SER A 164 -1.08 23.26 -3.17
CA SER A 164 -1.03 22.07 -4.00
C SER A 164 -0.21 20.95 -3.36
N PHE A 165 -0.70 19.72 -3.49
CA PHE A 165 -0.09 18.55 -2.87
C PHE A 165 -0.01 17.38 -3.85
N ARG A 166 0.98 16.52 -3.63
CA ARG A 166 1.23 15.36 -4.49
C ARG A 166 0.47 14.14 -3.96
N LEU A 167 -0.09 13.38 -4.89
CA LEU A 167 -0.53 12.01 -4.66
C LEU A 167 0.34 11.06 -5.48
N SER A 168 0.78 9.96 -4.87
CA SER A 168 1.71 9.00 -5.45
C SER A 168 1.27 7.58 -5.15
N LEU A 169 1.06 6.77 -6.20
CA LEU A 169 0.55 5.41 -6.11
C LEU A 169 1.42 4.44 -6.90
N ILE A 170 1.95 3.41 -6.25
CA ILE A 170 2.57 2.27 -6.94
C ILE A 170 1.45 1.35 -7.40
N VAL A 171 1.58 0.82 -8.62
CA VAL A 171 0.63 -0.12 -9.20
C VAL A 171 1.38 -1.30 -9.81
N GLY A 172 0.85 -2.50 -9.60
CA GLY A 172 1.26 -3.73 -10.26
C GLY A 172 0.08 -4.37 -10.99
N SER A 173 0.35 -5.01 -12.13
CA SER A 173 -0.66 -5.68 -12.94
C SER A 173 -0.11 -7.00 -13.48
N HIS A 174 -0.98 -7.98 -13.65
CA HIS A 174 -0.63 -9.26 -14.26
C HIS A 174 -0.38 -9.14 -15.78
N HIS A 175 -0.91 -8.07 -16.41
CA HIS A 175 -0.87 -7.86 -17.86
C HIS A 175 -0.33 -6.47 -18.25
N PRO A 176 0.94 -6.16 -17.92
CA PRO A 176 1.54 -4.87 -18.28
C PRO A 176 1.71 -4.72 -19.81
N ILE A 177 2.04 -3.50 -20.25
CA ILE A 177 2.57 -3.23 -21.60
C ILE A 177 3.96 -2.62 -21.45
N GLY A 178 5.00 -3.40 -21.80
CA GLY A 178 6.37 -3.01 -21.53
C GLY A 178 6.59 -2.79 -20.03
N PHE A 179 7.09 -1.61 -19.66
CA PHE A 179 7.28 -1.20 -18.26
C PHE A 179 6.07 -0.49 -17.64
N ASP A 180 4.96 -0.36 -18.37
CA ASP A 180 3.77 0.29 -17.87
C ASP A 180 2.79 -0.74 -17.29
N PRO A 181 2.49 -0.69 -15.98
CA PRO A 181 1.61 -1.67 -15.37
C PRO A 181 0.16 -1.53 -15.84
N VAL A 182 -0.32 -0.32 -16.14
CA VAL A 182 -1.75 -0.05 -16.36
C VAL A 182 -1.99 1.04 -17.40
N ALA A 183 -3.21 1.12 -17.95
CA ALA A 183 -3.56 2.16 -18.91
C ALA A 183 -3.61 3.55 -18.24
N GLY A 184 -3.96 3.63 -16.97
CA GLY A 184 -3.88 4.85 -16.20
C GLY A 184 -4.45 4.72 -14.80
N VAL A 185 -4.24 5.77 -14.02
CA VAL A 185 -4.81 5.92 -12.68
C VAL A 185 -5.57 7.24 -12.62
N LYS A 186 -6.82 7.19 -12.17
CA LYS A 186 -7.63 8.37 -11.88
C LYS A 186 -7.56 8.64 -10.39
N PHE A 187 -7.06 9.81 -10.03
CA PHE A 187 -7.06 10.30 -8.65
C PHE A 187 -8.25 11.20 -8.44
N THR A 188 -8.97 10.98 -7.34
CA THR A 188 -10.14 11.77 -6.97
C THR A 188 -9.93 12.32 -5.57
N VAL A 189 -10.11 13.62 -5.38
CA VAL A 189 -10.01 14.26 -4.06
C VAL A 189 -11.33 14.92 -3.73
N THR A 190 -11.84 14.71 -2.51
CA THR A 190 -13.10 15.31 -2.05
C THR A 190 -13.04 15.78 -0.60
N ASP A 191 -13.73 16.87 -0.32
CA ASP A 191 -14.06 17.36 1.03
C ASP A 191 -15.46 16.91 1.50
N GLY A 192 -16.14 16.08 0.71
CA GLY A 192 -17.51 15.61 0.93
C GLY A 192 -18.59 16.45 0.24
N THR A 193 -18.24 17.62 -0.30
CA THR A 193 -19.16 18.50 -1.05
C THR A 193 -18.66 18.78 -2.47
N THR A 194 -17.37 19.03 -2.61
CA THR A 194 -16.68 19.31 -3.86
C THR A 194 -15.73 18.16 -4.14
N THR A 195 -15.60 17.81 -5.43
CA THR A 195 -14.71 16.74 -5.89
C THR A 195 -13.82 17.26 -7.01
N LYS A 196 -12.55 16.86 -6.98
CA LYS A 196 -11.57 17.12 -8.03
C LYS A 196 -11.05 15.79 -8.55
N THR A 197 -10.81 15.72 -9.86
CA THR A 197 -10.30 14.51 -10.51
C THR A 197 -9.11 14.86 -11.40
N VAL A 198 -8.04 14.07 -11.30
CA VAL A 198 -6.83 14.22 -12.14
C VAL A 198 -6.37 12.84 -12.59
N TRP A 199 -5.91 12.74 -13.84
CA TRP A 199 -5.43 11.49 -14.42
C TRP A 199 -3.90 11.44 -14.45
N ALA A 200 -3.34 10.25 -14.16
CA ALA A 200 -1.97 9.88 -14.49
C ALA A 200 -1.98 8.69 -15.45
N THR A 201 -1.70 8.95 -16.72
CA THR A 201 -1.58 7.92 -17.77
C THR A 201 -0.13 7.56 -18.09
N ALA A 202 0.83 8.13 -17.38
CA ALA A 202 2.23 7.76 -17.45
C ALA A 202 2.80 7.57 -16.04
N LEU A 203 3.84 6.74 -15.94
CA LEU A 203 4.65 6.66 -14.73
C LEU A 203 5.52 7.92 -14.61
N GLY A 204 5.57 8.45 -13.39
CA GLY A 204 6.58 9.40 -12.95
C GLY A 204 7.49 8.76 -11.91
N ASP A 205 8.36 9.58 -11.32
CA ASP A 205 9.23 9.18 -10.22
C ASP A 205 8.88 10.00 -8.96
N ASP A 206 8.81 9.32 -7.81
CA ASP A 206 8.66 9.97 -6.51
C ASP A 206 9.92 9.80 -5.68
N ASN A 207 10.64 10.90 -5.51
CA ASN A 207 11.92 10.95 -4.80
C ASN A 207 11.78 11.37 -3.34
N THR A 208 10.55 11.47 -2.80
CA THR A 208 10.27 12.03 -1.45
C THR A 208 11.09 11.37 -0.34
N TYR A 209 11.43 10.09 -0.49
CA TYR A 209 12.19 9.33 0.51
C TYR A 209 13.62 8.95 0.10
N GLY A 210 14.13 9.53 -0.99
CA GLY A 210 15.51 9.36 -1.47
C GLY A 210 15.69 8.24 -2.51
N ASP A 211 14.67 7.41 -2.71
CA ASP A 211 14.63 6.41 -3.79
C ASP A 211 13.86 6.98 -4.97
N ASN A 212 14.30 6.77 -6.21
CA ASN A 212 13.56 7.16 -7.42
C ASN A 212 12.44 6.16 -7.69
N LEU A 213 11.41 6.18 -6.84
CA LEU A 213 10.35 5.20 -6.88
C LEU A 213 9.42 5.47 -8.04
N ARG A 214 9.43 4.58 -9.03
CA ARG A 214 8.59 4.69 -10.22
C ARG A 214 7.13 4.39 -9.87
N CYS A 215 6.25 5.38 -10.04
CA CYS A 215 4.85 5.31 -9.62
C CYS A 215 3.96 6.25 -10.45
N HIS A 216 2.63 6.15 -10.28
CA HIS A 216 1.71 7.12 -10.85
C HIS A 216 1.58 8.31 -9.89
N THR A 217 1.95 9.50 -10.38
CA THR A 217 1.95 10.72 -9.57
C THR A 217 1.09 11.80 -10.19
N VAL A 218 0.33 12.52 -9.36
CA VAL A 218 -0.36 13.76 -9.77
C VAL A 218 -0.11 14.86 -8.76
N LEU A 219 -0.12 16.10 -9.22
CA LEU A 219 -0.23 17.28 -8.37
C LEU A 219 -1.70 17.71 -8.33
N ILE A 220 -2.28 17.72 -7.14
CA ILE A 220 -3.63 18.22 -6.92
C ILE A 220 -3.54 19.68 -6.53
N ASP A 221 -4.23 20.54 -7.27
CA ASP A 221 -4.47 21.93 -6.88
C ASP A 221 -5.86 22.05 -6.22
N PRO A 222 -5.92 22.19 -4.89
CA PRO A 222 -7.19 22.29 -4.17
C PRO A 222 -7.92 23.62 -4.37
N ALA A 223 -7.30 24.66 -4.96
CA ALA A 223 -7.86 26.01 -5.07
C ALA A 223 -8.53 26.32 -6.43
N THR A 224 -8.28 25.52 -7.47
CA THR A 224 -8.76 25.80 -8.85
C THR A 224 -10.28 25.68 -9.05
N ALA A 225 -10.89 26.59 -9.81
CA ALA A 225 -12.31 26.62 -10.18
C ALA A 225 -13.31 26.67 -9.00
N THR A 226 -13.51 25.52 -8.34
CA THR A 226 -14.23 25.41 -7.07
C THR A 226 -13.24 24.87 -6.04
N ALA A 227 -12.92 25.71 -5.05
CA ALA A 227 -11.96 25.36 -4.03
C ALA A 227 -12.51 24.26 -3.11
N LEU A 228 -11.65 23.32 -2.72
CA LEU A 228 -11.94 22.40 -1.63
C LEU A 228 -11.92 23.16 -0.30
N THR A 229 -12.76 22.75 0.63
CA THR A 229 -12.85 23.32 1.96
C THR A 229 -11.68 22.88 2.83
N ALA A 230 -11.20 23.75 3.72
CA ALA A 230 -10.17 23.41 4.69
C ALA A 230 -10.62 22.28 5.63
N GLY A 231 -9.76 21.30 5.85
CA GLY A 231 -9.99 20.13 6.68
C GLY A 231 -9.37 18.85 6.11
N LEU A 232 -9.81 17.71 6.62
CA LEU A 232 -9.41 16.42 6.09
C LEU A 232 -10.07 16.20 4.73
N LEU A 233 -9.24 15.92 3.72
CA LEU A 233 -9.68 15.54 2.38
C LEU A 233 -9.49 14.03 2.19
N ARG A 234 -10.49 13.38 1.58
CA ARG A 234 -10.39 11.99 1.12
C ARG A 234 -9.79 11.97 -0.27
N CYS A 235 -8.77 11.15 -0.48
CA CYS A 235 -8.08 10.97 -1.75
C CYS A 235 -8.23 9.51 -2.19
N ASP A 236 -9.00 9.31 -3.25
CA ASP A 236 -9.28 8.00 -3.85
C ASP A 236 -8.44 7.80 -5.12
N ALA A 237 -8.16 6.56 -5.46
CA ALA A 237 -7.58 6.17 -6.73
C ALA A 237 -8.38 5.05 -7.38
N GLU A 238 -8.56 5.16 -8.70
CA GLU A 238 -9.11 4.12 -9.56
C GLU A 238 -8.04 3.72 -10.57
N VAL A 239 -7.70 2.43 -10.59
CA VAL A 239 -6.61 1.85 -11.38
C VAL A 239 -7.18 1.05 -12.53
N TYR A 240 -6.85 1.44 -13.76
CA TYR A 240 -7.44 0.92 -14.99
C TYR A 240 -6.45 0.01 -15.73
N PRO A 241 -6.50 -1.32 -15.56
CA PRO A 241 -5.52 -2.23 -16.16
C PRO A 241 -5.74 -2.36 -17.68
N TYR A 242 -4.70 -2.74 -18.41
CA TYR A 242 -4.85 -3.02 -19.84
C TYR A 242 -5.73 -4.24 -20.15
N LEU A 243 -5.91 -5.12 -19.17
CA LEU A 243 -6.78 -6.29 -19.24
C LEU A 243 -7.47 -6.47 -17.89
N GLY A 244 -8.79 -6.65 -17.90
CA GLY A 244 -9.58 -6.89 -16.70
C GLY A 244 -10.30 -5.65 -16.18
N ALA A 245 -10.91 -5.78 -15.00
CA ALA A 245 -11.71 -4.74 -14.38
C ALA A 245 -10.84 -3.70 -13.65
N MET A 246 -11.38 -2.48 -13.54
CA MET A 246 -10.78 -1.43 -12.73
C MET A 246 -10.82 -1.81 -11.23
N ARG A 247 -9.82 -1.36 -10.47
CA ARG A 247 -9.79 -1.48 -9.00
C ARG A 247 -9.80 -0.09 -8.36
N SER A 248 -10.59 0.08 -7.31
CA SER A 248 -10.72 1.35 -6.58
C SER A 248 -10.20 1.23 -5.15
N THR A 249 -9.70 2.34 -4.58
CA THR A 249 -9.42 2.49 -3.14
C THR A 249 -10.67 2.80 -2.31
N ASP A 250 -11.85 2.83 -2.92
CA ASP A 250 -13.13 2.83 -2.19
C ASP A 250 -14.14 1.99 -2.99
N PRO A 251 -13.93 0.66 -3.09
CA PRO A 251 -14.76 -0.19 -3.94
C PRO A 251 -16.23 -0.22 -3.51
N ALA A 252 -16.51 0.04 -2.23
CA ALA A 252 -17.87 0.12 -1.72
C ALA A 252 -18.48 1.53 -1.84
N GLY A 253 -17.67 2.57 -2.08
CA GLY A 253 -18.12 3.98 -2.08
C GLY A 253 -18.64 4.46 -0.73
N THR A 254 -18.24 3.81 0.37
CA THR A 254 -18.91 3.95 1.68
C THR A 254 -18.20 4.90 2.63
N ARG A 255 -16.97 5.32 2.32
CA ARG A 255 -16.12 6.03 3.28
C ARG A 255 -16.43 7.52 3.35
N ILE A 256 -17.26 7.94 4.29
CA ILE A 256 -17.66 9.35 4.44
C ILE A 256 -16.53 10.22 5.00
N VAL A 257 -16.39 11.45 4.48
CA VAL A 257 -15.35 12.41 4.92
C VAL A 257 -15.46 12.75 6.42
N ALA A 258 -16.67 12.71 6.96
CA ALA A 258 -16.95 13.02 8.36
C ALA A 258 -16.29 12.05 9.37
N THR A 259 -15.89 10.83 8.97
CA THR A 259 -15.29 9.84 9.88
C THR A 259 -13.76 9.76 9.77
N LEU A 260 -13.13 10.47 8.82
CA LEU A 260 -11.69 10.32 8.54
C LEU A 260 -10.79 10.63 9.74
N ALA A 261 -11.22 11.50 10.66
CA ALA A 261 -10.47 11.82 11.88
C ALA A 261 -10.37 10.62 12.83
N ASP A 262 -11.42 9.82 12.88
CA ASP A 262 -11.57 8.68 13.79
C ASP A 262 -10.99 7.39 13.18
N ASP A 263 -10.73 7.39 11.88
CA ASP A 263 -10.16 6.27 11.15
C ASP A 263 -8.70 6.00 11.54
N GLY A 264 -8.34 4.73 11.73
CA GLY A 264 -6.93 4.34 11.92
C GLY A 264 -6.08 4.54 10.66
N LEU A 265 -4.76 4.35 10.78
CA LEU A 265 -3.91 4.17 9.60
C LEU A 265 -4.34 2.87 8.92
N SER A 266 -4.95 2.96 7.74
CA SER A 266 -5.44 1.74 7.10
C SER A 266 -4.29 0.84 6.66
N ALA A 267 -4.38 -0.45 6.99
CA ALA A 267 -3.45 -1.47 6.53
C ALA A 267 -3.75 -1.92 5.09
N ALA A 268 -5.01 -1.74 4.66
CA ALA A 268 -5.48 -2.21 3.37
C ALA A 268 -4.91 -1.35 2.24
N ALA A 269 -4.37 -2.02 1.22
CA ALA A 269 -3.95 -1.42 -0.06
C ALA A 269 -5.07 -0.59 -0.71
N GLU A 270 -6.32 -0.98 -0.47
CA GLU A 270 -7.54 -0.37 -1.03
C GLU A 270 -8.12 0.71 -0.15
N ALA A 271 -7.34 1.32 0.73
CA ALA A 271 -7.85 2.41 1.55
C ALA A 271 -7.61 3.76 0.89
N PRO A 272 -8.56 4.71 1.02
CA PRO A 272 -8.31 6.08 0.59
C PRO A 272 -7.14 6.67 1.35
N PHE A 273 -6.38 7.51 0.67
CA PHE A 273 -5.40 8.38 1.28
C PHE A 273 -6.11 9.58 1.92
N VAL A 274 -5.50 10.17 2.94
CA VAL A 274 -6.08 11.32 3.65
C VAL A 274 -5.04 12.41 3.75
N ILE A 275 -5.44 13.67 3.58
CA ILE A 275 -4.57 14.83 3.78
C ILE A 275 -5.31 15.91 4.57
N GLY A 276 -4.62 16.61 5.46
CA GLY A 276 -5.14 17.80 6.14
C GLY A 276 -4.86 19.03 5.30
N TYR A 277 -5.87 19.52 4.58
CA TYR A 277 -5.76 20.76 3.82
C TYR A 277 -6.07 21.97 4.70
N ASP A 278 -5.12 22.88 4.84
CA ASP A 278 -5.27 24.12 5.60
C ASP A 278 -4.56 25.29 4.90
N PRO A 279 -5.20 25.89 3.88
CA PRO A 279 -4.59 26.95 3.09
C PRO A 279 -4.35 28.24 3.89
N ALA A 280 -5.14 28.48 4.95
CA ALA A 280 -5.04 29.68 5.77
C ALA A 280 -4.12 29.50 6.99
N GLY A 281 -3.75 28.26 7.34
CA GLY A 281 -2.97 27.95 8.54
C GLY A 281 -3.76 28.18 9.84
N THR A 282 -5.09 28.16 9.80
CA THR A 282 -5.96 28.48 10.93
C THR A 282 -6.59 27.25 11.59
N ARG A 283 -6.43 26.07 10.98
CA ARG A 283 -7.02 24.81 11.45
C ARG A 283 -5.98 23.86 12.02
N TYR A 284 -4.87 23.68 11.30
CA TYR A 284 -3.72 22.90 11.70
C TYR A 284 -2.57 23.86 11.97
N SER A 285 -2.02 23.79 13.18
CA SER A 285 -1.08 24.81 13.64
C SER A 285 0.17 24.93 12.76
N ASN A 286 0.61 23.83 12.13
CA ASN A 286 1.80 23.76 11.28
C ASN A 286 2.98 24.58 11.85
N VAL A 287 3.18 24.46 13.15
CA VAL A 287 4.15 25.22 13.92
C VAL A 287 5.27 24.32 14.41
N TYR A 288 6.38 24.96 14.77
CA TYR A 288 7.63 24.31 15.14
C TYR A 288 8.01 24.70 16.56
N ALA A 289 8.52 23.71 17.30
CA ALA A 289 9.15 23.89 18.60
C ALA A 289 10.53 23.24 18.57
N PHE A 290 11.57 23.95 19.02
CA PHE A 290 12.92 23.40 19.13
C PHE A 290 13.22 23.03 20.57
N ILE A 291 13.35 21.74 20.85
CA ILE A 291 13.46 21.20 22.21
C ILE A 291 14.93 21.16 22.62
N ASP A 292 15.23 21.84 23.73
CA ASP A 292 16.56 21.89 24.35
C ASP A 292 16.49 21.27 25.75
N PRO A 293 16.93 20.02 25.94
CA PRO A 293 16.75 19.30 27.20
C PRO A 293 17.66 19.84 28.30
N VAL A 294 18.75 20.53 27.92
CA VAL A 294 19.78 21.04 28.83
C VAL A 294 19.40 22.42 29.33
N ASN A 295 19.13 23.35 28.42
CA ASN A 295 18.93 24.77 28.74
C ASN A 295 17.46 25.19 28.76
N GLY A 296 16.56 24.37 28.20
CA GLY A 296 15.15 24.71 28.07
C GLY A 296 14.43 24.78 29.42
N THR A 297 13.30 25.48 29.43
CA THR A 297 12.43 25.62 30.61
C THR A 297 11.21 24.71 30.52
N ASN A 298 10.65 24.35 31.68
CA ASN A 298 9.42 23.58 31.81
C ASN A 298 8.15 24.46 31.84
N ILE A 299 8.29 25.80 31.81
CA ILE A 299 7.19 26.75 31.89
C ILE A 299 6.66 27.04 30.48
N PRO A 300 5.48 26.54 30.08
CA PRO A 300 4.99 26.71 28.72
C PRO A 300 4.61 28.17 28.44
N ALA A 301 5.08 28.70 27.31
CA ALA A 301 4.76 30.04 26.83
C ALA A 301 4.58 30.05 25.31
N THR A 302 3.69 30.88 24.77
CA THR A 302 3.45 30.96 23.32
C THR A 302 4.70 31.32 22.51
N GLY A 303 5.60 32.12 23.10
CA GLY A 303 6.89 32.49 22.49
C GLY A 303 7.88 31.33 22.29
N MET A 304 7.56 30.12 22.76
CA MET A 304 8.32 28.89 22.48
C MET A 304 8.07 28.31 21.09
N ILE A 305 7.01 28.76 20.43
CA ILE A 305 6.49 28.21 19.19
C ILE A 305 6.74 29.19 18.06
N ALA A 306 7.18 28.69 16.90
CA ALA A 306 7.42 29.51 15.72
C ALA A 306 6.77 28.90 14.47
N THR A 307 6.59 29.73 13.44
CA THR A 307 6.02 29.31 12.15
C THR A 307 7.02 28.58 11.25
N THR A 308 8.32 28.63 11.59
CA THR A 308 9.37 27.90 10.86
C THR A 308 10.33 27.23 11.82
N ARG A 309 10.92 26.13 11.36
CA ARG A 309 11.97 25.40 12.12
C ARG A 309 13.15 26.31 12.46
N THR A 310 13.62 27.11 11.51
CA THR A 310 14.75 28.02 11.70
C THR A 310 14.44 29.05 12.79
N ALA A 311 13.24 29.63 12.80
CA ALA A 311 12.81 30.56 13.84
C ALA A 311 12.69 29.88 15.20
N ALA A 312 12.13 28.67 15.27
CA ALA A 312 12.05 27.90 16.51
C ALA A 312 13.45 27.63 17.10
N LYS A 313 14.42 27.28 16.23
CA LYS A 313 15.82 27.07 16.61
C LYS A 313 16.52 28.37 17.03
N ALA A 314 16.11 29.53 16.52
CA ALA A 314 16.68 30.82 16.88
C ALA A 314 16.20 31.36 18.25
N ILE A 315 15.11 30.83 18.82
CA ILE A 315 14.63 31.19 20.16
C ILE A 315 15.76 30.98 21.17
N ALA A 316 15.94 31.94 22.10
CA ALA A 316 16.97 31.88 23.13
C ALA A 316 16.90 30.55 23.92
N PRO A 317 18.03 29.86 24.19
CA PRO A 317 18.01 28.53 24.81
C PRO A 317 17.16 28.43 26.09
N ALA A 318 17.25 29.43 26.98
CA ALA A 318 16.46 29.49 28.23
C ALA A 318 14.94 29.66 28.01
N SER A 319 14.54 30.14 26.84
CA SER A 319 13.13 30.33 26.44
C SER A 319 12.60 29.17 25.59
N ARG A 320 13.41 28.16 25.28
CA ARG A 320 12.97 26.97 24.54
C ARG A 320 12.24 26.00 25.46
N PRO A 321 11.32 25.17 24.91
CA PRO A 321 10.74 24.08 25.67
C PRO A 321 11.80 23.05 26.03
N ARG A 322 11.81 22.60 27.29
CA ARG A 322 12.73 21.55 27.75
C ARG A 322 12.38 20.16 27.22
N ASN A 323 11.10 19.91 26.96
CA ASN A 323 10.57 18.62 26.55
C ASN A 323 9.37 18.78 25.60
N VAL A 324 8.92 17.67 24.99
CA VAL A 324 7.80 17.63 24.04
C VAL A 324 6.50 18.06 24.70
N MET A 325 6.28 17.70 25.96
CA MET A 325 5.07 18.10 26.68
C MET A 325 5.00 19.63 26.82
N THR A 326 6.07 20.29 27.26
CA THR A 326 6.12 21.75 27.33
C THR A 326 5.85 22.40 25.98
N ALA A 327 6.38 21.82 24.88
CA ALA A 327 6.08 22.27 23.52
C ALA A 327 4.59 22.10 23.15
N GLN A 328 3.98 20.96 23.46
CA GLN A 328 2.54 20.73 23.24
C GLN A 328 1.67 21.73 24.02
N HIS A 329 2.05 22.03 25.26
CA HIS A 329 1.36 23.02 26.08
C HIS A 329 1.49 24.44 25.54
N ALA A 330 2.69 24.83 25.11
CA ALA A 330 2.92 26.10 24.45
C ALA A 330 2.11 26.23 23.15
N CYS A 331 2.06 25.16 22.34
CA CYS A 331 1.24 25.09 21.14
C CYS A 331 -0.25 25.19 21.47
N ARG A 332 -0.73 24.51 22.52
CA ARG A 332 -2.11 24.67 22.99
C ARG A 332 -2.42 26.12 23.39
N LEU A 333 -1.52 26.80 24.09
CA LEU A 333 -1.71 28.21 24.47
C LEU A 333 -1.82 29.10 23.22
N LEU A 334 -1.02 28.81 22.19
CA LEU A 334 -1.07 29.50 20.90
C LEU A 334 -2.42 29.26 20.19
N ASN A 335 -2.87 28.00 20.16
CA ASN A 335 -4.05 27.57 19.41
C ASN A 335 -5.39 27.87 20.13
N ARG A 336 -5.39 28.58 21.27
CA ARG A 336 -6.62 28.84 22.05
C ARG A 336 -7.72 29.54 21.24
N SER A 337 -7.33 30.35 20.26
CA SER A 337 -8.23 31.11 19.39
C SER A 337 -8.68 30.34 18.15
N PHE A 338 -8.08 29.18 17.85
CA PHE A 338 -8.46 28.40 16.67
C PHE A 338 -9.78 27.66 16.91
N THR A 339 -10.46 27.28 15.84
CA THR A 339 -11.72 26.54 15.87
C THR A 339 -11.49 25.11 15.41
N ASN A 340 -12.07 24.14 16.11
CA ASN A 340 -11.99 22.73 15.73
C ASN A 340 -12.95 22.38 14.58
N ARG A 341 -12.87 21.13 14.09
CA ARG A 341 -13.81 20.59 13.07
C ARG A 341 -15.28 20.80 13.40
N LEU A 342 -15.64 20.77 14.68
CA LEU A 342 -17.02 20.87 15.17
C LEU A 342 -17.48 22.32 15.37
N GLY A 343 -16.73 23.31 14.87
CA GLY A 343 -17.07 24.72 15.04
C GLY A 343 -16.91 25.24 16.48
N THR A 344 -16.33 24.42 17.37
CA THR A 344 -16.08 24.79 18.77
C THR A 344 -14.68 25.38 18.89
N SER A 345 -14.54 26.53 19.56
CA SER A 345 -13.21 27.07 19.88
C SER A 345 -12.40 26.04 20.68
N TYR A 346 -11.11 25.87 20.36
CA TYR A 346 -10.23 24.87 21.02
C TYR A 346 -10.00 25.13 22.51
N GLY A 347 -10.55 26.21 23.08
CA GLY A 347 -10.50 26.55 24.50
C GLY A 347 -10.82 25.41 25.46
N SER A 348 -11.63 24.42 25.05
CA SER A 348 -11.92 23.21 25.83
C SER A 348 -11.20 21.93 25.38
N ALA A 349 -10.71 21.83 24.13
CA ALA A 349 -10.21 20.58 23.53
C ALA A 349 -8.71 20.56 23.13
N GLY A 350 -7.99 21.69 23.25
CA GLY A 350 -6.53 21.82 23.14
C GLY A 350 -5.86 21.00 22.03
N ASN A 351 -6.06 21.39 20.78
CA ASN A 351 -5.48 20.66 19.66
C ASN A 351 -4.00 21.03 19.42
N THR A 352 -3.18 20.01 19.20
CA THR A 352 -1.77 20.11 18.81
C THR A 352 -1.51 19.50 17.42
N ASP A 353 -2.58 19.29 16.64
CA ASP A 353 -2.54 18.84 15.26
C ASP A 353 -1.57 19.70 14.43
N GLY A 354 -0.62 19.03 13.79
CA GLY A 354 0.40 19.66 12.95
C GLY A 354 1.59 20.26 13.71
N LEU A 355 1.70 20.13 15.04
CA LEU A 355 2.90 20.53 15.77
C LEU A 355 4.10 19.65 15.37
N VAL A 356 5.23 20.30 15.07
CA VAL A 356 6.53 19.65 14.85
C VAL A 356 7.49 20.00 15.99
N CYS A 357 7.83 18.99 16.78
CA CYS A 357 8.82 19.05 17.84
C CYS A 357 10.18 18.59 17.31
N THR A 358 11.09 19.54 17.05
CA THR A 358 12.46 19.27 16.62
C THR A 358 13.37 19.11 17.84
N LEU A 359 14.00 17.95 17.99
CA LEU A 359 14.93 17.62 19.06
C LEU A 359 16.32 18.16 18.73
N ALA A 360 16.90 18.96 19.63
CA ALA A 360 18.33 19.25 19.60
C ALA A 360 19.15 17.95 19.76
N ALA A 361 20.41 17.99 19.31
CA ALA A 361 21.35 16.90 19.56
C ALA A 361 21.54 16.69 21.07
N GLY A 362 21.57 15.43 21.50
CA GLY A 362 21.66 15.00 22.88
C GLY A 362 20.61 13.94 23.23
N THR A 363 20.64 13.52 24.49
CA THR A 363 19.67 12.57 25.06
C THR A 363 18.57 13.29 25.81
N HIS A 364 17.33 12.99 25.45
CA HIS A 364 16.13 13.59 26.03
C HIS A 364 15.45 12.57 26.95
N THR A 365 15.87 12.54 28.22
CA THR A 365 15.49 11.51 29.22
C THR A 365 14.09 11.68 29.82
N ASP A 366 13.51 12.88 29.70
CA ASP A 366 12.15 13.22 30.15
C ASP A 366 11.33 13.88 29.03
N ALA A 367 11.68 13.64 27.76
CA ALA A 367 11.05 14.34 26.64
C ALA A 367 9.52 14.18 26.61
N LEU A 368 8.98 13.09 27.13
CA LEU A 368 7.54 12.79 27.16
C LEU A 368 6.95 12.74 28.58
N GLY A 369 7.73 13.12 29.60
CA GLY A 369 7.38 12.98 31.01
C GLY A 369 6.45 14.07 31.54
N ASN A 370 5.47 13.67 32.37
CA ASN A 370 4.63 14.59 33.14
C ASN A 370 5.35 15.01 34.43
N THR A 371 5.94 16.20 34.45
CA THR A 371 6.47 16.80 35.70
C THR A 371 5.44 17.70 36.41
N ASN A 372 4.23 17.88 35.89
CA ASN A 372 3.24 18.78 36.50
C ASN A 372 1.84 18.16 36.39
N GLY A 373 1.34 17.59 37.50
CA GLY A 373 0.05 16.90 37.60
C GLY A 373 -1.19 17.69 37.14
N THR A 374 -1.06 19.00 36.90
CA THR A 374 -2.07 19.91 36.37
C THR A 374 -2.12 20.00 34.83
N LEU A 375 -1.16 19.40 34.12
CA LEU A 375 -0.98 19.58 32.67
C LEU A 375 -1.57 18.41 31.83
N SER A 376 -2.02 17.31 32.43
CA SER A 376 -2.10 16.00 31.73
C SER A 376 -3.33 15.69 30.87
N ALA A 377 -4.38 16.52 30.78
CA ALA A 377 -5.68 16.04 30.28
C ALA A 377 -6.21 16.63 28.96
N SER A 378 -5.56 17.64 28.35
CA SER A 378 -6.26 18.43 27.31
C SER A 378 -5.47 18.82 26.06
N ALA A 379 -4.26 18.28 25.82
CA ALA A 379 -3.60 18.39 24.51
C ALA A 379 -3.93 17.16 23.66
N ARG A 380 -4.77 17.29 22.62
CA ARG A 380 -5.19 16.21 21.71
C ARG A 380 -4.53 16.33 20.34
N THR A 381 -4.28 15.21 19.68
CA THR A 381 -4.13 15.14 18.22
C THR A 381 -5.17 14.18 17.69
N SER A 382 -6.10 14.68 16.89
CA SER A 382 -7.22 13.89 16.36
C SER A 382 -7.16 13.74 14.85
N GLU A 383 -6.78 14.82 14.15
CA GLU A 383 -6.79 14.81 12.69
C GLU A 383 -5.38 14.59 12.11
N ILE A 384 -4.36 15.25 12.67
CA ILE A 384 -3.02 15.31 12.10
C ILE A 384 -1.99 14.89 13.16
N PRO A 385 -0.96 14.09 12.80
CA PRO A 385 0.02 13.63 13.77
C PRO A 385 0.79 14.77 14.42
N LEU A 386 1.01 14.63 15.73
CA LEU A 386 2.15 15.28 16.39
C LEU A 386 3.41 14.68 15.79
N THR A 387 4.32 15.52 15.27
CA THR A 387 5.61 15.04 14.75
C THR A 387 6.71 15.33 15.76
N ILE A 388 7.46 14.31 16.16
CA ILE A 388 8.72 14.46 16.88
C ILE A 388 9.84 14.06 15.92
N GLU A 389 10.80 14.94 15.73
CA GLU A 389 11.89 14.73 14.78
C GLU A 389 13.26 15.03 15.40
N GLY A 390 14.31 14.33 14.96
CA GLY A 390 15.67 14.82 15.15
C GLY A 390 15.93 16.05 14.28
N ASP A 391 16.77 16.98 14.75
CA ASP A 391 17.13 18.19 14.00
C ASP A 391 17.72 17.85 12.62
N PRO A 392 17.03 18.17 11.50
CA PRO A 392 17.51 17.81 10.17
C PRO A 392 18.76 18.58 9.74
N THR A 393 19.14 19.64 10.48
CA THR A 393 20.41 20.33 10.25
C THR A 393 21.58 19.66 10.97
N ASN A 394 21.33 18.67 11.83
CA ASN A 394 22.37 17.80 12.35
C ASN A 394 22.87 16.87 11.25
N SER A 395 24.17 16.60 11.19
CA SER A 395 24.77 15.72 10.17
C SER A 395 24.34 14.25 10.30
N ASN A 396 23.95 13.82 11.50
CA ASN A 396 23.44 12.48 11.76
C ASN A 396 22.39 12.52 12.87
N PRO A 397 21.17 13.01 12.59
CA PRO A 397 20.14 13.20 13.61
C PRO A 397 19.69 11.86 14.20
N ARG A 398 19.76 10.77 13.43
CA ARG A 398 19.46 9.42 13.94
C ARG A 398 20.43 9.03 15.04
N ALA A 399 21.74 9.28 14.90
CA ALA A 399 22.70 8.95 15.95
C ALA A 399 22.69 9.95 17.11
N ASN A 400 22.42 11.23 16.83
CA ASN A 400 22.69 12.32 17.77
C ASN A 400 21.45 12.84 18.51
N CYS A 401 20.24 12.63 17.99
CA CYS A 401 18.99 13.07 18.62
C CYS A 401 18.31 11.84 19.22
N ILE A 402 18.47 11.66 20.54
CA ILE A 402 18.02 10.46 21.24
C ILE A 402 16.81 10.80 22.09
N LEU A 403 15.65 10.24 21.73
CA LEU A 403 14.44 10.26 22.53
C LEU A 403 14.45 9.04 23.46
N GLN A 404 14.55 9.26 24.77
CA GLN A 404 14.64 8.17 25.74
C GLN A 404 13.38 8.11 26.62
N THR A 405 12.88 6.89 26.82
CA THR A 405 11.78 6.63 27.77
C THR A 405 12.22 6.71 29.23
N ARG A 406 11.24 7.03 30.08
CA ARG A 406 11.42 7.07 31.52
C ARG A 406 11.50 5.65 32.11
N ALA A 407 12.18 5.53 33.24
CA ALA A 407 12.43 4.26 33.90
C ALA A 407 11.20 3.67 34.63
N VAL A 408 10.23 4.46 35.13
CA VAL A 408 9.03 3.94 35.83
C VAL A 408 7.85 4.92 35.73
N GLY A 409 6.61 4.40 35.59
CA GLY A 409 5.36 5.07 36.02
C GLY A 409 4.83 6.26 35.20
N GLY A 410 5.53 6.71 34.15
CA GLY A 410 5.07 7.79 33.29
C GLY A 410 4.43 7.26 32.00
N GLN A 411 3.15 6.88 32.03
CA GLN A 411 2.41 6.80 30.77
C GLN A 411 2.31 8.20 30.18
N THR A 412 2.71 8.35 28.92
CA THR A 412 2.46 9.58 28.17
C THR A 412 0.96 9.79 28.01
N ASN A 413 0.56 11.05 27.95
CA ASN A 413 -0.82 11.50 27.76
C ASN A 413 -1.61 10.66 26.73
N ASN A 414 -2.68 9.99 27.17
CA ASN A 414 -3.63 9.21 26.36
C ASN A 414 -4.36 10.02 25.27
N ALA A 415 -4.16 11.34 25.23
CA ALA A 415 -4.85 12.25 24.33
C ALA A 415 -4.22 12.40 22.93
N VAL A 416 -2.96 11.96 22.73
CA VAL A 416 -2.34 11.95 21.39
C VAL A 416 -2.83 10.71 20.63
N GLN A 417 -3.73 10.87 19.67
CA GLN A 417 -4.23 9.72 18.90
C GLN A 417 -3.33 9.41 17.69
N ARG A 418 -2.65 10.42 17.15
CA ARG A 418 -1.74 10.30 15.99
C ARG A 418 -0.36 10.86 16.32
N LEU A 419 0.66 10.07 16.08
CA LEU A 419 2.05 10.44 16.31
C LEU A 419 2.94 10.01 15.12
N ARG A 420 3.83 10.91 14.72
CA ARG A 420 4.96 10.61 13.84
C ARG A 420 6.29 10.81 14.59
N LEU A 421 7.18 9.83 14.50
CA LEU A 421 8.58 9.93 14.89
C LEU A 421 9.43 9.92 13.63
N ARG A 422 10.38 10.84 13.47
CA ARG A 422 11.28 10.82 12.30
C ARG A 422 12.73 11.20 12.58
N ASN A 423 13.66 10.60 11.85
CA ASN A 423 15.09 10.95 11.85
C ASN A 423 15.72 11.00 13.27
N LEU A 424 15.43 10.04 14.15
CA LEU A 424 15.90 10.03 15.53
C LEU A 424 16.18 8.61 16.04
N THR A 425 16.91 8.49 17.15
CA THR A 425 16.98 7.23 17.91
C THR A 425 15.97 7.25 19.05
N LEU A 426 15.29 6.13 19.22
CA LEU A 426 14.33 5.85 20.27
C LEU A 426 14.92 4.82 21.24
N GLU A 427 15.24 5.25 22.46
CA GLU A 427 15.74 4.39 23.52
C GLU A 427 14.64 3.99 24.49
N GLN A 428 14.37 2.69 24.55
CA GLN A 428 13.27 2.13 25.31
C GLN A 428 13.72 1.45 26.62
N GLY A 429 13.10 1.81 27.75
CA GLY A 429 13.17 1.19 29.08
C GLY A 429 11.83 0.55 29.49
N GLU A 430 11.50 0.54 30.80
CA GLU A 430 10.31 -0.16 31.34
C GLU A 430 8.96 0.36 30.84
N ALA A 431 8.84 1.67 30.57
CA ALA A 431 7.57 2.26 30.15
C ALA A 431 7.32 2.04 28.64
N SER A 432 6.08 1.65 28.28
CA SER A 432 5.60 1.75 26.89
C SER A 432 5.76 3.20 26.43
N LEU A 433 6.35 3.40 25.25
CA LEU A 433 6.76 4.73 24.81
C LEU A 433 5.59 5.69 24.75
N MET A 434 4.42 5.23 24.26
CA MET A 434 3.17 6.01 24.25
C MET A 434 1.92 5.13 24.13
N ALA A 435 0.83 5.52 24.79
CA ALA A 435 -0.52 4.99 24.60
C ALA A 435 -1.30 5.72 23.49
N CYS A 436 -0.65 5.95 22.34
CA CYS A 436 -1.30 6.52 21.16
C CYS A 436 -1.83 5.41 20.23
N THR A 437 -2.97 5.67 19.57
CA THR A 437 -3.63 4.69 18.68
C THR A 437 -2.85 4.50 17.38
N ASN A 438 -2.47 5.59 16.73
CA ASN A 438 -1.82 5.61 15.42
C ASN A 438 -0.39 6.14 15.51
N LYS A 439 0.56 5.39 14.96
CA LYS A 439 2.00 5.65 15.05
C LYS A 439 2.64 5.53 13.69
N TRP A 440 3.53 6.47 13.39
CA TRP A 440 4.34 6.42 12.20
C TRP A 440 5.81 6.62 12.57
N LEU A 441 6.66 5.69 12.16
CA LEU A 441 8.11 5.73 12.30
C LEU A 441 8.75 5.96 10.94
N ASP A 442 9.56 7.01 10.80
CA ASP A 442 10.23 7.35 9.54
C ASP A 442 11.74 7.60 9.74
N ASN A 443 12.58 6.70 9.26
CA ASN A 443 14.03 6.72 9.51
C ASN A 443 14.37 6.81 11.02
N VAL A 444 13.67 6.00 11.82
CA VAL A 444 13.87 5.88 13.27
C VAL A 444 14.68 4.64 13.59
N GLU A 445 15.58 4.75 14.56
CA GLU A 445 16.26 3.58 15.14
C GLU A 445 15.70 3.29 16.53
N ILE A 446 15.12 2.11 16.73
CA ILE A 446 14.63 1.67 18.04
C ILE A 446 15.65 0.72 18.65
N ARG A 447 16.08 1.04 19.89
CA ARG A 447 16.99 0.20 20.68
C ARG A 447 16.62 0.19 22.16
N ALA A 448 17.12 -0.81 22.88
CA ALA A 448 17.00 -0.85 24.33
C ALA A 448 17.82 0.27 24.96
N LYS A 449 17.29 0.85 26.04
CA LYS A 449 18.00 1.78 26.91
C LYS A 449 19.14 1.03 27.60
N SER A 450 20.31 1.67 27.70
CA SER A 450 21.45 1.09 28.43
C SER A 450 21.06 0.76 29.88
N GLY A 451 21.49 -0.41 30.37
CA GLY A 451 21.19 -0.90 31.71
C GLY A 451 19.78 -1.51 31.89
N PHE A 452 19.02 -1.66 30.80
CA PHE A 452 17.68 -2.24 30.85
C PHE A 452 17.63 -3.67 30.29
N ILE A 453 17.17 -4.62 31.10
CA ILE A 453 16.99 -6.04 30.76
C ILE A 453 15.61 -6.47 31.27
N LEU A 454 14.57 -6.40 30.44
CA LEU A 454 13.30 -7.08 30.72
C LEU A 454 12.89 -7.96 29.54
N VAL A 455 12.31 -9.10 29.89
CA VAL A 455 11.96 -10.18 28.95
C VAL A 455 10.72 -9.85 28.11
N ASN A 456 9.87 -8.89 28.53
CA ASN A 456 8.50 -8.71 28.00
C ASN A 456 8.05 -7.26 27.70
N SER A 457 8.92 -6.26 27.65
CA SER A 457 8.48 -4.87 27.36
C SER A 457 8.30 -4.65 25.86
N ALA A 458 7.07 -4.51 25.38
CA ALA A 458 6.84 -4.11 23.99
C ALA A 458 7.27 -2.64 23.77
N PRO A 459 8.09 -2.30 22.75
CA PRO A 459 8.53 -0.92 22.47
C PRO A 459 7.41 0.07 22.30
N ILE A 460 6.27 -0.47 21.90
CA ILE A 460 5.10 0.29 21.56
C ILE A 460 3.92 -0.57 22.01
N GLY A 461 3.27 -0.19 23.12
CA GLY A 461 2.01 -0.80 23.53
C GLY A 461 0.90 -0.44 22.54
N GLY A 462 0.04 -1.41 22.21
CA GLY A 462 -1.17 -1.19 21.41
C GLY A 462 -2.38 -0.99 22.32
N ASN A 463 -3.14 0.09 22.11
CA ASN A 463 -4.53 0.10 22.54
C ASN A 463 -5.32 -0.88 21.63
N VAL A 464 -6.33 -1.54 22.19
CA VAL A 464 -7.17 -2.53 21.48
C VAL A 464 -7.82 -1.87 20.27
N LEU A 465 -7.75 -2.56 19.12
CA LEU A 465 -8.16 -2.10 17.79
C LEU A 465 -9.68 -2.08 17.58
N ASN A 466 -10.13 -1.20 16.68
CA ASN A 466 -11.23 -1.52 15.77
C ASN A 466 -10.70 -2.46 14.68
N ILE A 467 -11.40 -3.57 14.44
CA ILE A 467 -11.10 -4.56 13.40
C ILE A 467 -10.87 -3.82 12.06
N ALA A 468 -9.79 -4.15 11.33
CA ALA A 468 -9.38 -3.58 10.03
C ALA A 468 -8.49 -2.32 10.00
N SER A 469 -7.90 -1.88 11.12
CA SER A 469 -6.89 -0.80 11.12
C SER A 469 -5.48 -1.30 11.50
N ALA A 470 -4.43 -0.72 10.87
CA ALA A 470 -3.07 -0.83 11.36
C ALA A 470 -2.81 0.31 12.34
N ASN A 471 -2.23 -0.01 13.49
CA ASN A 471 -1.81 1.04 14.41
C ASN A 471 -0.49 1.70 13.96
N TRP A 472 0.29 1.03 13.10
CA TRP A 472 1.68 1.41 12.82
C TRP A 472 1.96 1.55 11.32
N TRP A 473 2.72 2.57 10.97
CA TRP A 473 3.37 2.74 9.67
C TRP A 473 4.88 2.87 9.89
N VAL A 474 5.70 2.14 9.13
CA VAL A 474 7.16 2.12 9.32
C VAL A 474 7.86 2.30 7.98
N THR A 475 8.65 3.35 7.85
CA THR A 475 9.45 3.68 6.67
C THR A 475 10.91 3.85 7.07
N ARG A 476 11.85 3.23 6.32
CA ARG A 476 13.32 3.40 6.48
C ARG A 476 13.87 3.20 7.90
N SER A 477 13.12 2.55 8.79
CA SER A 477 13.42 2.47 10.22
C SER A 477 14.06 1.15 10.58
N LYS A 478 14.95 1.16 11.59
CA LYS A 478 15.60 -0.03 12.14
C LYS A 478 15.02 -0.35 13.50
N ILE A 479 14.70 -1.62 13.72
CA ILE A 479 14.17 -2.10 15.00
C ILE A 479 15.13 -3.19 15.50
N TRP A 480 15.97 -2.84 16.48
CA TRP A 480 16.86 -3.81 17.12
C TRP A 480 16.07 -4.60 18.17
N ARG A 481 16.18 -5.93 18.13
CA ARG A 481 15.60 -6.84 19.13
C ARG A 481 16.70 -7.68 19.77
N SER A 482 16.64 -7.86 21.08
CA SER A 482 17.40 -8.89 21.79
C SER A 482 16.54 -10.11 22.22
N SER A 483 15.19 -10.07 22.15
CA SER A 483 14.34 -11.23 22.52
C SER A 483 12.83 -11.00 22.28
N TRP A 484 12.27 -11.48 21.16
CA TRP A 484 10.79 -11.57 20.95
C TRP A 484 10.42 -12.94 20.39
N SER A 485 9.42 -13.60 20.99
CA SER A 485 8.72 -14.73 20.35
C SER A 485 7.67 -14.23 19.35
N LEU A 486 7.58 -14.91 18.22
CA LEU A 486 6.99 -14.50 16.94
C LEU A 486 5.43 -14.55 16.89
N ALA A 487 4.71 -14.14 17.93
CA ALA A 487 3.28 -14.47 18.05
C ALA A 487 2.26 -13.46 17.47
N TYR A 488 2.67 -12.26 17.00
CA TYR A 488 1.71 -11.20 16.61
C TYR A 488 1.92 -10.57 15.22
N LEU A 489 2.76 -11.16 14.36
CA LEU A 489 2.84 -10.82 12.93
C LEU A 489 2.00 -11.81 12.09
N SER A 490 0.71 -11.92 12.36
CA SER A 490 -0.22 -12.60 11.47
C SER A 490 -0.98 -11.57 10.62
N ALA A 491 -0.41 -11.23 9.47
CA ALA A 491 -1.05 -10.76 8.22
C ALA A 491 -0.13 -9.79 7.46
N GLY A 492 0.84 -10.34 6.73
CA GLY A 492 1.66 -9.60 5.78
C GLY A 492 2.83 -10.45 5.30
N PRO A 493 3.11 -10.56 3.99
CA PRO A 493 4.19 -11.39 3.50
C PRO A 493 5.53 -10.84 3.99
N ALA A 494 6.37 -11.73 4.51
CA ALA A 494 7.74 -11.41 4.88
C ALA A 494 8.51 -10.90 3.65
N PRO A 495 9.31 -9.83 3.76
CA PRO A 495 10.29 -9.50 2.73
C PRO A 495 11.38 -10.58 2.74
N GLY A 496 11.70 -11.12 1.57
CA GLY A 496 12.90 -11.95 1.34
C GLY A 496 14.18 -11.13 1.32
#